data_AF-A0A962NQX4-F1
#
_entry.id   AF-A0A962NQX4-F1
#
_cell.length_a   1.000
_cell.length_b   1.000
_cell.length_c   1.000
_cell.angle_alpha   90.00
_cell.angle_beta   90.00
_cell.angle_gamma   90.00
#
_symmetry.space_group_name_H-M   'P 1'
#
loop_
_entity.id
_entity.type
_entity.pdbx_description
1 polymer ?
#
loop_
_entity_poly.entity_id
_entity_poly.type
_entity_poly.pdbx_seq_one_letter_code
_entity_poly.pdbx_strand_id
1 'polypeptide(L)'
;ELYKKIELELIGQDTELDRQVLELIKDPLTHMVRNSGDHGIEDPETRKAAGKPETGTIRLNAFHEGGHIIIEISDDGKGLSSEKIKQKILQNGLASAEELEEMSASQLHQFIFKAGFSTAEKVTSVSGRGVGMDVVRTNIEKIGGSIELKSEEGKGSTFLIKIPLTLAIVSALIVEAGGERFAIPQLAVRELVMISKNSENQIEMINGTPVFRLRDSLLPLVSLTKLLKLDVPVSEPSSVSHKEAQNNEDDGAGSDNSNVVAMPQNKHEYIVVTQVGGYNFGIIVDRVFDTEEIVVKPVAHILRGLDLFSGNTILGDGTVIMILDPNGIAKRTGEVESAKAQESSKGEMLLGRGKEKTSLLLFAAGGGSPKAVPLSLVSRLENVDVSTIERSGDKHVIQYRGELMQLVPFNSGVQIGESGEKPVLVFSDKGYSMGLVVDDIIDITEEHLDVKLDGGSSGILGSAIINDKATDIADIGYFLQNTGAQWFKDHSDDPYDSANGNVQGRREKKRILLIDDSPFFRNMLSPLLSVAGYDVTSLESPHAALKMCERGEAFDVIISDIEMPDMDGFEFAQHVRNNSNWQETPMVALSSHATQQDISRGMEVGFSKYIAKFDKDTLLDTLSQTLAEQQQAAE
;
A
#
# COMPACT_ATOMS: atom_id res chain seq x y z
N GLU A 1 -30.55 35.62 16.25
CA GLU A 1 -31.43 34.56 15.70
C GLU A 1 -31.54 33.32 16.59
N LEU A 2 -30.49 32.90 17.31
CA LEU A 2 -30.52 31.65 18.10
C LEU A 2 -31.16 31.75 19.49
N TYR A 3 -31.31 32.94 20.09
CA TYR A 3 -31.77 33.14 21.48
C TYR A 3 -30.99 32.38 22.57
N LYS A 4 -29.80 31.85 22.24
CA LYS A 4 -28.87 31.19 23.16
C LYS A 4 -27.85 32.18 23.72
N LYS A 5 -27.41 31.99 24.96
CA LYS A 5 -26.28 32.72 25.56
C LYS A 5 -25.01 31.90 25.35
N ILE A 6 -24.06 32.44 24.59
CA ILE A 6 -22.83 31.73 24.20
C ILE A 6 -21.63 32.63 24.48
N GLU A 7 -20.60 32.08 25.12
CA GLU A 7 -19.28 32.66 25.30
C GLU A 7 -18.29 31.95 24.36
N LEU A 8 -17.49 32.73 23.63
CA LEU A 8 -16.45 32.22 22.72
C LEU A 8 -15.08 32.48 23.32
N GLU A 9 -14.39 31.43 23.75
CA GLU A 9 -13.03 31.48 24.26
C GLU A 9 -12.04 31.19 23.13
N LEU A 10 -11.09 32.09 22.90
CA LEU A 10 -10.04 31.94 21.89
C LEU A 10 -8.67 31.85 22.56
N ILE A 11 -8.06 30.67 22.53
CA ILE A 11 -6.77 30.35 23.16
C ILE A 11 -5.74 30.04 22.06
N GLY A 12 -4.52 30.55 22.22
CA GLY A 12 -3.45 30.32 21.23
C GLY A 12 -3.61 31.17 19.97
N GLN A 13 -4.08 32.41 20.12
CA GLN A 13 -4.25 33.35 19.01
C GLN A 13 -2.92 33.72 18.32
N ASP A 14 -1.80 33.52 19.01
CA ASP A 14 -0.45 33.78 18.52
C ASP A 14 0.16 32.58 17.76
N THR A 15 -0.57 31.47 17.63
CA THR A 15 -0.10 30.26 16.94
C THR A 15 0.04 30.53 15.44
N GLU A 16 1.29 30.52 14.96
CA GLU A 16 1.60 30.76 13.55
C GLU A 16 1.19 29.57 12.67
N LEU A 17 0.65 29.88 11.50
CA LEU A 17 0.17 28.94 10.49
C LEU A 17 0.50 29.49 9.09
N ASP A 18 0.82 28.60 8.14
CA ASP A 18 1.02 29.00 6.75
C ASP A 18 -0.22 29.70 6.18
N ARG A 19 0.01 30.76 5.38
CA ARG A 19 -1.07 31.60 4.85
C ARG A 19 -2.03 30.84 3.94
N GLN A 20 -1.54 29.90 3.13
CA GLN A 20 -2.39 29.12 2.23
C GLN A 20 -3.26 28.14 3.02
N VAL A 21 -2.67 27.52 4.04
CA VAL A 21 -3.39 26.67 4.98
C VAL A 21 -4.48 27.47 5.69
N LEU A 22 -4.16 28.68 6.17
CA LEU A 22 -5.10 29.58 6.82
C LEU A 22 -6.30 29.94 5.92
N GLU A 23 -6.06 30.21 4.63
CA GLU A 23 -7.14 30.48 3.66
C GLU A 23 -8.06 29.27 3.43
N LEU A 24 -7.52 28.04 3.48
CA LEU A 24 -8.29 26.81 3.27
C LEU A 24 -9.10 26.38 4.51
N ILE A 25 -8.58 26.61 5.72
CA ILE A 25 -9.24 26.18 6.96
C ILE A 25 -10.21 27.21 7.55
N LYS A 26 -10.11 28.49 7.16
CA LYS A 26 -10.96 29.56 7.71
C LYS A 26 -12.45 29.25 7.62
N ASP A 27 -12.92 28.85 6.44
CA ASP A 27 -14.33 28.52 6.22
C ASP A 27 -14.76 27.27 7.01
N PRO A 28 -14.00 26.15 6.99
CA PRO A 28 -14.23 25.00 7.88
C PRO A 28 -14.32 25.34 9.37
N LEU A 29 -13.36 26.09 9.92
CA LEU A 29 -13.35 26.45 11.34
C LEU A 29 -14.57 27.30 11.70
N THR A 30 -14.89 28.29 10.86
CA THR A 30 -16.08 29.14 11.04
C THR A 30 -17.35 28.30 11.05
N HIS A 31 -17.44 27.31 10.16
CA HIS A 31 -18.58 26.41 10.07
C HIS A 31 -18.69 25.51 11.31
N MET A 32 -17.58 24.96 11.81
CA MET A 32 -17.57 24.12 13.01
C MET A 32 -17.97 24.90 14.27
N VAL A 33 -17.41 26.10 14.48
CA VAL A 33 -17.81 26.99 15.59
C VAL A 33 -19.30 27.33 15.50
N ARG A 34 -19.80 27.59 14.29
CA ARG A 34 -21.22 27.83 14.07
C ARG A 34 -22.07 26.59 14.40
N ASN A 35 -21.65 25.39 13.99
CA ASN A 35 -22.37 24.16 14.32
C ASN A 35 -22.43 23.89 15.82
N SER A 36 -21.35 24.17 16.55
CA SER A 36 -21.36 24.14 18.01
C SER A 36 -22.40 25.11 18.57
N GLY A 37 -22.55 26.33 18.03
CA GLY A 37 -23.58 27.26 18.47
C GLY A 37 -25.02 26.88 18.04
N ASP A 38 -25.21 26.49 16.79
CA ASP A 38 -26.52 26.20 16.19
C ASP A 38 -27.10 24.88 16.72
N HIS A 39 -26.26 23.84 16.83
CA HIS A 39 -26.68 22.49 17.15
C HIS A 39 -26.12 21.94 18.46
N GLY A 40 -24.89 22.30 18.85
CA GLY A 40 -24.25 21.82 20.07
C GLY A 40 -24.87 22.41 21.33
N ILE A 41 -24.78 23.73 21.51
CA ILE A 41 -25.27 24.46 22.67
C ILE A 41 -26.81 24.41 22.74
N GLU A 42 -27.36 24.12 23.91
CA GLU A 42 -28.80 24.11 24.18
C GLU A 42 -29.32 25.52 24.51
N ASP A 43 -30.64 25.71 24.50
CA ASP A 43 -31.24 26.96 24.99
C ASP A 43 -31.12 27.09 26.53
N PRO A 44 -31.21 28.32 27.08
CA PRO A 44 -31.04 28.56 28.51
C PRO A 44 -31.94 27.73 29.44
N GLU A 45 -33.18 27.44 29.04
CA GLU A 45 -34.11 26.66 29.86
C GLU A 45 -33.67 25.19 29.92
N THR A 46 -33.34 24.62 28.75
CA THR A 46 -32.80 23.26 28.65
C THR A 46 -31.48 23.10 29.42
N ARG A 47 -30.57 24.08 29.34
CA ARG A 47 -29.29 24.06 30.09
C ARG A 47 -29.52 24.06 31.59
N LYS A 48 -30.42 24.93 32.07
CA LYS A 48 -30.78 25.00 33.49
C LYS A 48 -31.42 23.70 33.98
N ALA A 49 -32.27 23.08 33.17
CA ALA A 49 -32.87 21.78 33.48
C ALA A 49 -31.83 20.65 33.55
N ALA A 50 -30.78 20.72 32.72
CA ALA A 50 -29.65 19.79 32.74
C ALA A 50 -28.59 20.10 33.83
N GLY A 51 -28.79 21.13 34.65
CA GLY A 51 -27.84 21.53 35.70
C GLY A 51 -26.59 22.27 35.19
N LYS A 52 -26.62 22.76 33.95
CA LYS A 52 -25.50 23.44 33.29
C LYS A 52 -25.62 24.97 33.44
N PRO A 53 -24.50 25.73 33.35
CA PRO A 53 -24.55 27.18 33.36
C PRO A 53 -25.46 27.72 32.26
N GLU A 54 -26.15 28.84 32.53
CA GLU A 54 -27.08 29.46 31.57
C GLU A 54 -26.37 29.85 30.25
N THR A 55 -25.11 30.28 30.37
CA THR A 55 -24.24 30.60 29.24
C THR A 55 -23.47 29.35 28.83
N GLY A 56 -23.58 28.93 27.57
CA GLY A 56 -22.76 27.88 26.98
C GLY A 56 -21.39 28.40 26.56
N THR A 57 -20.39 27.53 26.54
CA THR A 57 -19.02 27.87 26.19
C THR A 57 -18.62 27.14 24.92
N ILE A 58 -18.10 27.87 23.95
CA ILE A 58 -17.39 27.33 22.79
C ILE A 58 -15.94 27.81 22.92
N ARG A 59 -15.00 26.86 22.93
CA ARG A 59 -13.58 27.14 23.02
C ARG A 59 -12.88 26.70 21.75
N LEU A 60 -12.12 27.62 21.15
CA LEU A 60 -11.18 27.35 20.08
C LEU A 60 -9.77 27.53 20.65
N ASN A 61 -9.00 26.44 20.67
CA ASN A 61 -7.64 26.40 21.18
C ASN A 61 -6.70 25.96 20.05
N ALA A 62 -5.60 26.68 19.83
CA ALA A 62 -4.61 26.32 18.81
C ALA A 62 -3.20 26.31 19.41
N PHE A 63 -2.43 25.24 19.19
CA PHE A 63 -1.07 25.12 19.73
C PHE A 63 -0.19 24.20 18.85
N HIS A 64 1.12 24.24 19.06
CA HIS A 64 2.07 23.36 18.36
C HIS A 64 2.39 22.13 19.20
N GLU A 65 2.30 20.94 18.61
CA GLU A 65 2.66 19.68 19.26
C GLU A 65 3.19 18.68 18.23
N GLY A 66 4.35 18.07 18.49
CA GLY A 66 4.86 16.95 17.68
C GLY A 66 5.01 17.24 16.18
N GLY A 67 5.46 18.44 15.79
CA GLY A 67 5.58 18.81 14.37
C GLY A 67 4.25 19.16 13.68
N HIS A 68 3.16 19.25 14.44
CA HIS A 68 1.83 19.61 13.97
C HIS A 68 1.31 20.86 14.68
N ILE A 69 0.42 21.57 14.01
CA ILE A 69 -0.48 22.55 14.57
C ILE A 69 -1.76 21.81 14.94
N ILE A 70 -2.06 21.81 16.23
CA ILE A 70 -3.25 21.24 16.81
C ILE A 70 -4.28 22.35 16.98
N ILE A 71 -5.48 22.16 16.40
CA ILE A 71 -6.61 23.07 16.58
C ILE A 71 -7.75 22.27 17.21
N GLU A 72 -8.11 22.64 18.43
CA GLU A 72 -9.21 22.08 19.19
C GLU A 72 -10.41 23.02 19.16
N ILE A 73 -11.57 22.50 18.75
CA ILE A 73 -12.85 23.19 18.88
C ILE A 73 -13.72 22.37 19.82
N SER A 74 -13.95 22.87 21.01
CA SER A 74 -14.78 22.22 22.02
C SER A 74 -15.99 23.05 22.40
N ASP A 75 -17.12 22.41 22.64
CA ASP A 75 -18.29 23.02 23.24
C ASP A 75 -18.77 22.22 24.45
N ASP A 76 -19.41 22.91 25.39
CA ASP A 76 -20.05 22.29 26.55
C ASP A 76 -21.55 22.03 26.31
N GLY A 77 -21.92 21.75 25.06
CA GLY A 77 -23.30 21.57 24.63
C GLY A 77 -23.87 20.20 24.98
N LYS A 78 -24.95 19.80 24.29
CA LYS A 78 -25.63 18.52 24.55
C LYS A 78 -24.84 17.29 24.09
N GLY A 79 -23.74 17.49 23.38
CA GLY A 79 -23.00 16.41 22.73
C GLY A 79 -23.81 15.68 21.66
N LEU A 80 -23.32 14.52 21.26
CA LEU A 80 -23.90 13.71 20.21
C LEU A 80 -24.66 12.52 20.81
N SER A 81 -25.93 12.40 20.44
CA SER A 81 -26.78 11.29 20.89
C SER A 81 -26.51 10.06 20.03
N SER A 82 -25.89 9.05 20.63
CA SER A 82 -25.55 7.79 19.94
C SER A 82 -26.80 7.11 19.39
N GLU A 83 -27.91 7.17 20.13
CA GLU A 83 -29.18 6.57 19.71
C GLU A 83 -29.74 7.22 18.42
N LYS A 84 -29.75 8.55 18.36
CA LYS A 84 -30.20 9.26 17.14
C LYS A 84 -29.30 8.99 15.94
N ILE A 85 -28.00 8.86 16.18
CA ILE A 85 -27.03 8.52 15.13
C ILE A 85 -27.29 7.10 14.62
N LYS A 86 -27.45 6.10 15.49
CA LYS A 86 -27.79 4.71 15.12
C LYS A 86 -29.06 4.66 14.27
N GLN A 87 -30.13 5.31 14.73
CA GLN A 87 -31.40 5.36 13.99
C GLN A 87 -31.24 5.97 12.59
N LYS A 88 -30.39 7.01 12.46
CA LYS A 88 -30.12 7.64 11.17
C LYS A 88 -29.27 6.77 10.24
N ILE A 89 -28.30 6.03 10.79
CA ILE A 89 -27.49 5.07 10.04
C ILE A 89 -28.40 3.96 9.46
N LEU A 90 -29.30 3.41 10.29
CA LEU A 90 -30.30 2.41 9.85
C LEU A 90 -31.22 2.96 8.77
N GLN A 91 -31.78 4.16 8.98
CA GLN A 91 -32.70 4.78 8.02
C GLN A 91 -32.03 5.00 6.65
N ASN A 92 -30.75 5.34 6.65
CA ASN A 92 -29.99 5.57 5.42
C ASN A 92 -29.37 4.28 4.83
N GLY A 93 -29.60 3.12 5.46
CA GLY A 93 -29.06 1.83 5.00
C GLY A 93 -27.53 1.75 5.02
N LEU A 94 -26.88 2.49 5.91
CA LEU A 94 -25.42 2.62 5.96
C LEU A 94 -24.73 1.55 6.82
N ALA A 95 -25.47 0.87 7.69
CA ALA A 95 -25.06 -0.29 8.48
C ALA A 95 -26.31 -1.08 8.92
N SER A 96 -26.17 -2.36 9.25
CA SER A 96 -27.23 -3.21 9.79
C SER A 96 -27.48 -2.96 11.29
N ALA A 97 -28.60 -3.44 11.83
CA ALA A 97 -28.89 -3.30 13.26
C ALA A 97 -27.90 -4.09 14.13
N GLU A 98 -27.46 -5.25 13.64
CA GLU A 98 -26.46 -6.10 14.30
C GLU A 98 -25.09 -5.41 14.32
N GLU A 99 -24.65 -4.85 13.18
CA GLU A 99 -23.40 -4.08 13.08
C GLU A 99 -23.38 -2.87 14.03
N LEU A 100 -24.52 -2.21 14.24
CA LEU A 100 -24.63 -1.04 15.13
C LEU A 100 -24.62 -1.39 16.62
N GLU A 101 -24.92 -2.63 17.00
CA GLU A 101 -24.81 -3.07 18.39
C GLU A 101 -23.35 -3.34 18.78
N GLU A 102 -22.52 -3.77 17.84
CA GLU A 102 -21.09 -4.03 18.07
C GLU A 102 -20.22 -2.75 18.01
N MET A 103 -20.70 -1.66 17.40
CA MET A 103 -19.93 -0.42 17.27
C MET A 103 -19.77 0.35 18.59
N SER A 104 -18.52 0.74 18.87
CA SER A 104 -18.20 1.72 19.92
C SER A 104 -18.73 3.12 19.59
N ALA A 105 -18.90 3.96 20.62
CA ALA A 105 -19.34 5.35 20.45
C ALA A 105 -18.43 6.15 19.50
N SER A 106 -17.12 5.89 19.52
CA SER A 106 -16.17 6.54 18.61
C SER A 106 -16.42 6.15 17.15
N GLN A 107 -16.67 4.86 16.87
CA GLN A 107 -17.01 4.38 15.52
C GLN A 107 -18.33 4.98 15.03
N LEU A 108 -19.34 5.06 15.90
CA LEU A 108 -20.62 5.71 15.57
C LEU A 108 -20.43 7.18 15.20
N HIS A 109 -19.60 7.91 15.94
CA HIS A 109 -19.33 9.32 15.67
C HIS A 109 -18.58 9.55 14.36
N GLN A 110 -17.82 8.57 13.84
CA GLN A 110 -17.14 8.71 12.55
C GLN A 110 -18.13 8.85 11.37
N PHE A 111 -19.35 8.31 11.49
CA PHE A 111 -20.39 8.45 10.45
C PHE A 111 -20.80 9.90 10.21
N ILE A 112 -20.57 10.81 11.16
CA ILE A 112 -20.83 12.25 11.00
C ILE A 112 -20.06 12.85 9.83
N PHE A 113 -18.92 12.26 9.48
CA PHE A 113 -18.10 12.70 8.37
C PHE A 113 -18.43 12.02 7.03
N LYS A 114 -19.39 11.07 6.98
CA LYS A 114 -19.82 10.48 5.70
C LYS A 114 -20.65 11.48 4.90
N ALA A 115 -20.43 11.49 3.59
CA ALA A 115 -21.17 12.34 2.67
C ALA A 115 -22.69 12.10 2.78
N GLY A 116 -23.46 13.19 2.89
CA GLY A 116 -24.92 13.13 3.03
C GLY A 116 -25.41 12.69 4.43
N PHE A 117 -24.53 12.44 5.39
CA PHE A 117 -24.90 12.15 6.76
C PHE A 117 -25.09 13.45 7.56
N SER A 118 -26.33 13.75 7.93
CA SER A 118 -26.65 14.85 8.85
C SER A 118 -27.72 14.42 9.84
N THR A 119 -27.52 14.75 11.10
CA THR A 119 -28.46 14.49 12.20
C THR A 119 -29.54 15.58 12.31
N ALA A 120 -29.51 16.61 11.46
CA ALA A 120 -30.50 17.69 11.48
C ALA A 120 -31.80 17.27 10.74
N GLU A 121 -32.95 17.41 11.41
CA GLU A 121 -34.28 17.11 10.84
C GLU A 121 -34.71 18.09 9.72
N LYS A 122 -34.04 19.24 9.58
CA LYS A 122 -34.24 20.22 8.50
C LYS A 122 -32.92 20.78 8.01
N VAL A 123 -32.72 20.80 6.69
CA VAL A 123 -31.60 21.49 6.04
C VAL A 123 -31.84 23.00 6.16
N THR A 124 -31.13 23.68 7.06
CA THR A 124 -31.18 25.14 7.16
C THR A 124 -30.34 25.76 6.06
N SER A 125 -31.02 26.37 5.08
CA SER A 125 -30.44 27.06 3.92
C SER A 125 -29.89 28.44 4.28
N VAL A 126 -28.89 28.52 5.17
CA VAL A 126 -28.19 29.79 5.49
C VAL A 126 -26.69 29.70 5.24
N SER A 127 -26.38 29.29 4.01
CA SER A 127 -25.23 29.67 3.17
C SER A 127 -25.32 28.74 1.97
N GLY A 128 -25.56 29.26 0.78
CA GLY A 128 -25.87 28.50 -0.45
C GLY A 128 -24.73 27.63 -1.00
N ARG A 129 -23.97 26.94 -0.14
CA ARG A 129 -22.90 26.00 -0.51
C ARG A 129 -22.94 24.66 0.23
N GLY A 130 -23.88 24.45 1.16
CA GLY A 130 -24.11 23.12 1.77
C GLY A 130 -22.83 22.47 2.32
N VAL A 131 -22.11 23.16 3.21
CA VAL A 131 -20.90 22.60 3.81
C VAL A 131 -21.33 21.60 4.88
N GLY A 132 -21.14 20.31 4.60
CA GLY A 132 -21.26 19.25 5.60
C GLY A 132 -19.92 18.98 6.30
N MET A 133 -19.93 18.10 7.30
CA MET A 133 -18.70 17.66 7.97
C MET A 133 -17.80 16.82 7.05
N ASP A 134 -18.36 16.20 6.01
CA ASP A 134 -17.64 15.58 4.90
C ASP A 134 -16.76 16.58 4.13
N VAL A 135 -17.29 17.77 3.84
CA VAL A 135 -16.55 18.86 3.17
C VAL A 135 -15.45 19.39 4.07
N VAL A 136 -15.73 19.54 5.38
CA VAL A 136 -14.73 19.95 6.38
C VAL A 136 -13.59 18.94 6.44
N ARG A 137 -13.89 17.64 6.57
CA ARG A 137 -12.88 16.58 6.58
C ARG A 137 -12.05 16.60 5.30
N THR A 138 -12.70 16.63 4.15
CA THR A 138 -12.02 16.64 2.84
C THR A 138 -11.06 17.84 2.71
N ASN A 139 -11.45 19.02 3.19
CA ASN A 139 -10.60 20.21 3.15
C ASN A 139 -9.39 20.10 4.08
N ILE A 140 -9.54 19.46 5.24
CA ILE A 140 -8.45 19.20 6.20
C ILE A 140 -7.50 18.13 5.65
N GLU A 141 -8.01 17.06 5.04
CA GLU A 141 -7.18 16.02 4.42
C GLU A 141 -6.39 16.55 3.22
N LYS A 142 -6.95 17.47 2.43
CA LYS A 142 -6.27 18.12 1.29
C LYS A 142 -5.01 18.90 1.67
N ILE A 143 -4.92 19.38 2.90
CA ILE A 143 -3.73 20.08 3.41
C ILE A 143 -2.79 19.13 4.18
N GLY A 144 -2.99 17.81 4.06
CA GLY A 144 -2.22 16.80 4.76
C GLY A 144 -2.55 16.68 6.25
N GLY A 145 -3.69 17.25 6.68
CA GLY A 145 -4.15 17.19 8.06
C GLY A 145 -5.11 16.04 8.35
N SER A 146 -5.45 15.86 9.62
CA SER A 146 -6.47 14.92 10.08
C SER A 146 -7.46 15.60 11.04
N ILE A 147 -8.67 15.03 11.15
CA ILE A 147 -9.71 15.48 12.07
C ILE A 147 -10.28 14.31 12.86
N GLU A 148 -10.33 14.47 14.18
CA GLU A 148 -10.91 13.53 15.13
C GLU A 148 -12.07 14.21 15.87
N LEU A 149 -13.04 13.41 16.32
CA LEU A 149 -14.20 13.88 17.08
C LEU A 149 -14.35 13.04 18.35
N LYS A 150 -14.39 13.72 19.49
CA LYS A 150 -14.74 13.16 20.79
C LYS A 150 -16.02 13.84 21.26
N SER A 151 -17.03 13.09 21.64
CA SER A 151 -18.26 13.67 22.18
C SER A 151 -18.88 12.73 23.20
N GLU A 152 -19.49 13.34 24.21
CA GLU A 152 -20.24 12.63 25.23
C GLU A 152 -21.60 13.34 25.42
N GLU A 153 -22.68 12.55 25.39
CA GLU A 153 -24.04 13.07 25.52
C GLU A 153 -24.22 13.80 26.87
N GLY A 154 -24.78 15.00 26.81
CA GLY A 154 -24.94 15.92 27.93
C GLY A 154 -23.69 16.74 28.31
N LYS A 155 -22.48 16.32 27.92
CA LYS A 155 -21.23 17.02 28.27
C LYS A 155 -20.64 17.87 27.15
N GLY A 156 -20.94 17.55 25.89
CA GLY A 156 -20.54 18.35 24.74
C GLY A 156 -19.73 17.57 23.70
N SER A 157 -19.06 18.32 22.83
CA SER A 157 -18.27 17.78 21.73
C SER A 157 -16.93 18.48 21.64
N THR A 158 -15.91 17.77 21.16
CA THR A 158 -14.57 18.28 20.91
C THR A 158 -14.07 17.72 19.59
N PHE A 159 -13.79 18.61 18.66
CA PHE A 159 -13.10 18.31 17.42
C PHE A 159 -11.62 18.63 17.58
N LEU A 160 -10.77 17.68 17.20
CA LEU A 160 -9.32 17.80 17.24
C LEU A 160 -8.81 17.75 15.80
N ILE A 161 -8.23 18.84 15.32
CA ILE A 161 -7.66 18.96 13.98
C ILE A 161 -6.15 18.99 14.10
N LYS A 162 -5.45 18.14 13.35
CA LYS A 162 -3.98 18.08 13.30
C LYS A 162 -3.51 18.49 11.92
N ILE A 163 -2.67 19.50 11.82
CA ILE A 163 -2.16 20.01 10.54
C ILE A 163 -0.62 20.01 10.59
N PRO A 164 0.08 19.46 9.60
CA PRO A 164 1.55 19.53 9.57
C PRO A 164 2.06 20.97 9.55
N LEU A 165 3.16 21.25 10.28
CA LEU A 165 3.77 22.59 10.33
C LEU A 165 4.43 23.04 9.01
N THR A 166 4.70 22.12 8.07
CA THR A 166 5.47 22.38 6.85
C THR A 166 4.72 21.99 5.57
N LEU A 167 5.07 22.63 4.44
CA LEU A 167 4.68 22.14 3.12
C LEU A 167 5.15 20.69 2.95
N ALA A 168 4.27 19.83 2.45
CA ALA A 168 4.58 18.41 2.30
C ALA A 168 5.68 18.22 1.25
N ILE A 169 6.80 17.65 1.67
CA ILE A 169 7.82 17.11 0.78
C ILE A 169 7.35 15.72 0.38
N VAL A 170 7.20 15.48 -0.92
CA VAL A 170 6.80 14.17 -1.45
C VAL A 170 7.81 13.72 -2.49
N SER A 171 8.10 12.42 -2.50
CA SER A 171 8.91 11.81 -3.56
C SER A 171 8.04 11.64 -4.82
N ALA A 172 8.50 12.16 -5.95
CA ALA A 172 7.75 12.10 -7.21
C ALA A 172 8.65 11.72 -8.38
N LEU A 173 8.13 10.84 -9.24
CA LEU A 173 8.74 10.48 -10.51
C LEU A 173 8.49 11.59 -11.53
N ILE A 174 9.55 12.13 -12.12
CA ILE A 174 9.44 13.15 -13.16
C ILE A 174 9.29 12.47 -14.53
N VAL A 175 8.29 12.87 -15.31
CA VAL A 175 7.97 12.28 -16.63
C VAL A 175 7.77 13.36 -17.68
N GLU A 176 8.03 13.03 -18.95
CA GLU A 176 7.79 13.91 -20.12
C GLU A 176 6.57 13.42 -20.91
N ALA A 177 5.69 14.31 -21.30
CA ALA A 177 4.64 14.04 -22.29
C ALA A 177 4.40 15.26 -23.17
N GLY A 178 4.42 15.09 -24.49
CA GLY A 178 4.19 16.21 -25.41
C GLY A 178 5.24 17.31 -25.32
N GLY A 179 6.45 17.00 -24.84
CA GLY A 179 7.53 17.96 -24.60
C GLY A 179 7.45 18.72 -23.27
N GLU A 180 6.41 18.50 -22.47
CA GLU A 180 6.22 19.11 -21.15
C GLU A 180 6.57 18.11 -20.03
N ARG A 181 7.04 18.62 -18.88
CA ARG A 181 7.38 17.81 -17.70
C ARG A 181 6.25 17.79 -16.67
N PHE A 182 6.01 16.63 -16.08
CA PHE A 182 5.02 16.39 -15.04
C PHE A 182 5.63 15.56 -13.91
N ALA A 183 5.08 15.70 -12.71
CA ALA A 183 5.43 14.87 -11.56
C ALA A 183 4.31 13.86 -11.26
N ILE A 184 4.65 12.59 -11.07
CA ILE A 184 3.74 11.55 -10.59
C ILE A 184 4.18 11.18 -9.17
N PRO A 185 3.31 11.23 -8.14
CA PRO A 185 3.67 10.78 -6.80
C PRO A 185 4.21 9.35 -6.83
N GLN A 186 5.43 9.14 -6.31
CA GLN A 186 6.11 7.84 -6.42
C GLN A 186 5.30 6.73 -5.75
N LEU A 187 4.58 7.05 -4.67
CA LEU A 187 3.70 6.11 -3.97
C LEU A 187 2.62 5.48 -4.87
N ALA A 188 2.21 6.18 -5.92
CA ALA A 188 1.22 5.66 -6.87
C ALA A 188 1.87 4.85 -8.00
N VAL A 189 3.18 4.95 -8.20
CA VAL A 189 3.91 4.24 -9.25
C VAL A 189 4.30 2.85 -8.74
N ARG A 190 3.74 1.83 -9.39
CA ARG A 190 4.02 0.41 -9.09
C ARG A 190 5.27 -0.07 -9.81
N GLU A 191 5.35 0.16 -11.12
CA GLU A 191 6.47 -0.24 -11.96
C GLU A 191 6.53 0.60 -13.24
N LEU A 192 7.70 0.62 -13.88
CA LEU A 192 7.95 1.28 -15.15
C LEU A 192 8.19 0.23 -16.22
N VAL A 193 7.42 0.28 -17.29
CA VAL A 193 7.54 -0.65 -18.41
C VAL A 193 8.00 0.13 -19.63
N MET A 194 9.10 -0.30 -20.24
CA MET A 194 9.57 0.24 -21.51
C MET A 194 8.99 -0.58 -22.66
N ILE A 195 8.33 0.08 -23.61
CA ILE A 195 7.84 -0.58 -24.82
C ILE A 195 8.97 -0.60 -25.85
N SER A 196 9.44 -1.80 -26.20
CA SER A 196 10.37 -2.01 -27.31
C SER A 196 9.62 -2.57 -28.52
N LYS A 197 9.98 -2.15 -29.74
CA LYS A 197 9.35 -2.66 -30.97
C LYS A 197 9.55 -4.16 -31.21
N ASN A 198 10.46 -4.80 -30.45
CA ASN A 198 10.79 -6.22 -30.57
C ASN A 198 10.30 -7.09 -29.39
N SER A 199 9.48 -6.56 -28.47
CA SER A 199 8.90 -7.37 -27.40
C SER A 199 7.62 -8.09 -27.84
N GLU A 200 7.39 -9.30 -27.34
CA GLU A 200 6.17 -10.11 -27.61
C GLU A 200 4.89 -9.42 -27.10
N ASN A 201 5.00 -8.50 -26.13
CA ASN A 201 3.89 -7.74 -25.58
C ASN A 201 3.70 -6.42 -26.34
N GLN A 202 2.65 -6.34 -27.17
CA GLN A 202 2.23 -5.13 -27.88
C GLN A 202 1.02 -4.48 -27.20
N ILE A 203 0.81 -3.19 -27.46
CA ILE A 203 -0.44 -2.52 -27.08
C ILE A 203 -1.56 -3.06 -27.98
N GLU A 204 -2.53 -3.72 -27.37
CA GLU A 204 -3.73 -4.23 -28.03
C GLU A 204 -4.87 -3.23 -27.86
N MET A 205 -5.81 -3.19 -28.80
CA MET A 205 -7.01 -2.35 -28.69
C MET A 205 -8.22 -3.25 -28.40
N ILE A 206 -8.75 -3.18 -27.18
CA ILE A 206 -9.96 -3.92 -26.80
C ILE A 206 -11.10 -2.92 -26.60
N ASN A 207 -12.17 -3.06 -27.39
CA ASN A 207 -13.37 -2.20 -27.33
C ASN A 207 -13.10 -0.67 -27.46
N GLY A 208 -11.97 -0.31 -28.09
CA GLY A 208 -11.51 1.07 -28.27
C GLY A 208 -10.64 1.62 -27.15
N THR A 209 -10.34 0.82 -26.12
CA THR A 209 -9.39 1.14 -25.06
C THR A 209 -8.04 0.48 -25.38
N PRO A 210 -6.92 1.23 -25.38
CA PRO A 210 -5.61 0.62 -25.49
C PRO A 210 -5.33 -0.14 -24.20
N VAL A 211 -4.93 -1.40 -24.32
CA VAL A 211 -4.55 -2.24 -23.19
C VAL A 211 -3.15 -2.79 -23.44
N PHE A 212 -2.39 -2.95 -22.37
CA PHE A 212 -1.10 -3.62 -22.39
C PHE A 212 -1.23 -4.94 -21.65
N ARG A 213 -0.84 -6.04 -22.28
CA ARG A 213 -0.74 -7.32 -21.60
C ARG A 213 0.52 -7.29 -20.73
N LEU A 214 0.34 -6.98 -19.45
CA LEU A 214 1.39 -7.02 -18.45
C LEU A 214 1.27 -8.35 -17.71
N ARG A 215 2.15 -9.30 -18.04
CA ARG A 215 2.05 -10.70 -17.59
C ARG A 215 0.73 -11.33 -18.10
N ASP A 216 -0.08 -11.92 -17.23
CA ASP A 216 -1.38 -12.51 -17.57
C ASP A 216 -2.58 -11.55 -17.33
N SER A 217 -2.30 -10.26 -17.05
CA SER A 217 -3.32 -9.25 -16.78
C SER A 217 -3.38 -8.20 -17.88
N LEU A 218 -4.61 -7.81 -18.26
CA LEU A 218 -4.85 -6.70 -19.17
C LEU A 218 -4.79 -5.40 -18.37
N LEU A 219 -3.76 -4.60 -18.63
CA LEU A 219 -3.59 -3.29 -18.02
C LEU A 219 -4.21 -2.21 -18.94
N PRO A 220 -5.28 -1.53 -18.54
CA PRO A 220 -5.82 -0.41 -19.30
C PRO A 220 -4.79 0.71 -19.41
N LEU A 221 -4.57 1.25 -20.60
CA LEU A 221 -3.65 2.35 -20.84
C LEU A 221 -4.37 3.67 -21.07
N VAL A 222 -3.76 4.74 -20.60
CA VAL A 222 -4.12 6.12 -20.93
C VAL A 222 -2.90 6.86 -21.44
N SER A 223 -3.02 7.53 -22.58
CA SER A 223 -1.95 8.39 -23.09
C SER A 223 -2.01 9.74 -22.42
N LEU A 224 -0.94 10.13 -21.72
CA LEU A 224 -0.88 11.41 -21.01
C LEU A 224 -1.01 12.60 -21.97
N THR A 225 -0.31 12.54 -23.11
CA THR A 225 -0.38 13.55 -24.18
C THR A 225 -1.81 13.74 -24.70
N LYS A 226 -2.54 12.65 -24.95
CA LYS A 226 -3.94 12.71 -25.40
C LYS A 226 -4.88 13.21 -24.29
N LEU A 227 -4.68 12.74 -23.07
CA LEU A 227 -5.48 13.11 -21.90
C LEU A 227 -5.40 14.63 -21.62
N LEU A 228 -4.20 15.19 -21.73
CA LEU A 228 -3.92 16.60 -21.51
C LEU A 228 -4.12 17.47 -22.77
N LYS A 229 -4.41 16.87 -23.92
CA LYS A 229 -4.58 17.55 -25.22
C LYS A 229 -3.35 18.41 -25.58
N LEU A 230 -2.16 17.87 -25.39
CA LEU A 230 -0.91 18.56 -25.69
C LEU A 230 -0.61 18.50 -27.19
N ASP A 231 -0.08 19.61 -27.72
CA ASP A 231 0.38 19.68 -29.11
C ASP A 231 1.70 18.94 -29.26
N VAL A 232 1.78 17.99 -30.21
CA VAL A 232 3.03 17.27 -30.50
C VAL A 232 3.78 18.02 -31.61
N PRO A 233 5.05 18.43 -31.41
CA PRO A 233 5.84 19.01 -32.47
C PRO A 233 6.03 18.00 -33.61
N VAL A 234 5.51 18.33 -34.81
CA VAL A 234 5.73 17.51 -36.01
C VAL A 234 7.19 17.65 -36.43
N SER A 235 8.01 16.63 -36.22
CA SER A 235 9.36 16.56 -36.79
C SER A 235 9.25 16.38 -38.30
N GLU A 236 9.81 17.32 -39.09
CA GLU A 236 9.86 17.22 -40.56
C GLU A 236 10.52 15.90 -41.00
N PRO A 237 9.97 15.20 -42.01
CA PRO A 237 10.59 13.99 -42.53
C PRO A 237 11.91 14.34 -43.21
N SER A 238 13.00 13.81 -42.65
CA SER A 238 14.34 13.87 -43.22
C SER A 238 14.33 13.37 -44.67
N SER A 239 14.79 14.25 -45.56
CA SER A 239 14.95 14.05 -47.00
C SER A 239 15.56 12.70 -47.36
N VAL A 240 14.79 11.84 -48.02
CA VAL A 240 15.35 10.77 -48.85
C VAL A 240 14.88 10.99 -50.29
N SER A 241 15.89 11.28 -51.10
CA SER A 241 15.95 11.44 -52.55
C SER A 241 14.89 10.71 -53.38
N HIS A 242 14.25 11.49 -54.24
CA HIS A 242 13.57 11.05 -55.46
C HIS A 242 14.38 10.03 -56.27
N LYS A 243 13.75 8.92 -56.68
CA LYS A 243 13.89 8.30 -58.01
C LYS A 243 12.71 7.36 -58.32
N GLU A 244 11.75 7.95 -59.03
CA GLU A 244 11.03 7.43 -60.20
C GLU A 244 10.54 5.96 -60.24
N ALA A 245 9.22 5.83 -60.09
CA ALA A 245 8.24 5.11 -60.92
C ALA A 245 8.69 3.97 -61.85
N GLN A 246 8.00 2.81 -61.74
CA GLN A 246 7.21 2.23 -62.84
C GLN A 246 6.31 1.06 -62.37
N ASN A 247 5.02 1.23 -62.67
CA ASN A 247 3.93 0.28 -62.98
C ASN A 247 4.15 -1.23 -62.77
N ASN A 248 3.18 -1.88 -62.11
CA ASN A 248 2.30 -2.84 -62.77
C ASN A 248 1.07 -3.13 -61.88
N GLU A 249 -0.11 -2.87 -62.45
CA GLU A 249 -1.40 -3.46 -62.07
C GLU A 249 -1.39 -4.92 -62.55
N ASP A 250 -1.72 -5.89 -61.70
CA ASP A 250 -2.95 -6.70 -61.83
C ASP A 250 -3.05 -7.79 -60.74
N ASP A 251 -4.30 -8.19 -60.49
CA ASP A 251 -4.79 -9.44 -59.87
C ASP A 251 -4.83 -9.61 -58.34
N GLY A 252 -6.07 -9.59 -57.82
CA GLY A 252 -6.59 -10.76 -57.12
C GLY A 252 -6.91 -10.66 -55.62
N ALA A 253 -8.16 -10.29 -55.32
CA ALA A 253 -9.02 -10.76 -54.22
C ALA A 253 -8.37 -11.14 -52.86
N GLY A 254 -8.65 -10.32 -51.84
CA GLY A 254 -8.48 -10.67 -50.42
C GLY A 254 -8.79 -9.48 -49.53
N SER A 255 -10.07 -9.32 -49.17
CA SER A 255 -10.49 -8.34 -48.19
C SER A 255 -10.08 -8.78 -46.79
N ASP A 256 -9.05 -8.14 -46.23
CA ASP A 256 -8.85 -8.10 -44.77
C ASP A 256 -8.50 -6.65 -44.38
N ASN A 257 -9.54 -5.92 -43.97
CA ASN A 257 -9.41 -4.63 -43.29
C ASN A 257 -8.88 -4.89 -41.87
N SER A 258 -7.59 -5.17 -41.74
CA SER A 258 -6.89 -4.94 -40.49
C SER A 258 -6.64 -3.44 -40.37
N ASN A 259 -7.48 -2.75 -39.60
CA ASN A 259 -7.23 -1.39 -39.14
C ASN A 259 -6.03 -1.40 -38.18
N VAL A 260 -4.83 -1.59 -38.71
CA VAL A 260 -3.59 -1.30 -38.00
C VAL A 260 -3.40 0.20 -38.11
N VAL A 261 -3.79 0.93 -37.08
CA VAL A 261 -3.51 2.36 -36.98
C VAL A 261 -1.99 2.52 -36.91
N ALA A 262 -1.37 2.92 -38.02
CA ALA A 262 0.05 3.22 -38.06
C ALA A 262 0.34 4.43 -37.16
N MET A 263 0.92 4.16 -35.99
CA MET A 263 1.41 5.18 -35.07
C MET A 263 2.77 5.73 -35.55
N PRO A 264 3.05 7.04 -35.34
CA PRO A 264 4.24 7.69 -35.86
C PRO A 264 5.54 7.07 -35.32
N GLN A 265 6.50 6.89 -36.23
CA GLN A 265 7.78 6.25 -35.95
C GLN A 265 8.77 7.25 -35.33
N ASN A 266 8.91 7.26 -34.00
CA ASN A 266 10.14 7.51 -33.21
C ASN A 266 9.79 8.10 -31.83
N LYS A 267 9.71 7.25 -30.79
CA LYS A 267 10.06 7.58 -29.39
C LYS A 267 10.05 6.27 -28.60
N HIS A 268 10.95 6.11 -27.64
CA HIS A 268 10.84 5.07 -26.63
C HIS A 268 9.61 5.41 -25.79
N GLU A 269 8.54 4.61 -25.86
CA GLU A 269 7.34 4.85 -25.08
C GLU A 269 7.46 4.12 -23.74
N TYR A 270 7.24 4.85 -22.65
CA TYR A 270 7.23 4.30 -21.30
C TYR A 270 5.79 4.21 -20.81
N ILE A 271 5.46 3.12 -20.13
CA ILE A 271 4.22 2.97 -19.38
C ILE A 271 4.56 3.09 -17.90
N VAL A 272 3.99 4.09 -17.24
CA VAL A 272 4.00 4.21 -15.79
C VAL A 272 2.81 3.44 -15.25
N VAL A 273 3.05 2.24 -14.70
CA VAL A 273 2.00 1.43 -14.09
C VAL A 273 1.63 2.07 -12.76
N THR A 274 0.39 2.53 -12.66
CA THR A 274 -0.12 3.30 -11.55
C THR A 274 -1.20 2.50 -10.82
N GLN A 275 -1.16 2.52 -9.49
CA GLN A 275 -2.16 1.87 -8.64
C GLN A 275 -2.92 2.91 -7.83
N VAL A 276 -4.26 2.81 -7.88
CA VAL A 276 -5.17 3.62 -7.08
C VAL A 276 -6.18 2.71 -6.40
N GLY A 277 -6.04 2.53 -5.09
CA GLY A 277 -6.81 1.52 -4.36
C GLY A 277 -6.57 0.12 -4.96
N GLY A 278 -7.65 -0.53 -5.42
CA GLY A 278 -7.59 -1.82 -6.12
C GLY A 278 -7.50 -1.72 -7.65
N TYR A 279 -7.54 -0.52 -8.23
CA TYR A 279 -7.52 -0.32 -9.68
C TYR A 279 -6.11 -0.02 -10.20
N ASN A 280 -5.66 -0.80 -11.19
CA ASN A 280 -4.37 -0.62 -11.85
C ASN A 280 -4.58 -0.14 -13.29
N PHE A 281 -3.81 0.86 -13.70
CA PHE A 281 -3.81 1.36 -15.08
C PHE A 281 -2.41 1.87 -15.45
N GLY A 282 -2.11 1.89 -16.73
CA GLY A 282 -0.84 2.39 -17.26
C GLY A 282 -0.98 3.80 -17.83
N ILE A 283 -0.05 4.69 -17.52
CA ILE A 283 0.05 6.01 -18.12
C ILE A 283 1.18 5.98 -19.16
N ILE A 284 0.85 6.16 -20.44
CA ILE A 284 1.84 6.25 -21.51
C ILE A 284 2.45 7.65 -21.50
N VAL A 285 3.77 7.70 -21.39
CA VAL A 285 4.60 8.91 -21.37
C VAL A 285 5.75 8.80 -22.38
N ASP A 286 6.25 9.95 -22.81
CA ASP A 286 7.30 10.03 -23.83
C ASP A 286 8.67 9.68 -23.25
N ARG A 287 8.94 10.09 -22.00
CA ARG A 287 10.19 9.84 -21.28
C ARG A 287 9.95 9.79 -19.79
N VAL A 288 10.82 9.07 -19.10
CA VAL A 288 10.89 9.04 -17.64
C VAL A 288 12.24 9.59 -17.22
N PHE A 289 12.23 10.49 -16.25
CA PHE A 289 13.40 11.02 -15.59
C PHE A 289 13.52 10.40 -14.18
N ASP A 290 14.50 10.87 -13.41
CA ASP A 290 14.71 10.40 -12.05
C ASP A 290 13.56 10.82 -11.10
N THR A 291 13.58 10.25 -9.91
CA THR A 291 12.70 10.64 -8.82
C THR A 291 13.30 11.84 -8.09
N GLU A 292 12.46 12.84 -7.79
CA GLU A 292 12.86 14.03 -7.04
C GLU A 292 11.99 14.22 -5.81
N GLU A 293 12.58 14.72 -4.73
CA GLU A 293 11.84 15.22 -3.58
C GLU A 293 11.31 16.62 -3.90
N ILE A 294 9.98 16.73 -4.01
CA ILE A 294 9.33 17.96 -4.43
C ILE A 294 8.50 18.55 -3.30
N VAL A 295 8.48 19.87 -3.22
CA VAL A 295 7.59 20.59 -2.30
C VAL A 295 6.26 20.79 -2.99
N VAL A 296 5.19 20.22 -2.44
CA VAL A 296 3.85 20.33 -3.01
C VAL A 296 3.26 21.69 -2.68
N LYS A 297 2.94 22.48 -3.71
CA LYS A 297 2.11 23.67 -3.59
C LYS A 297 0.69 23.35 -4.07
N PRO A 298 -0.35 23.63 -3.28
CA PRO A 298 -1.73 23.46 -3.70
C PRO A 298 -2.03 24.17 -5.03
N VAL A 299 -2.93 23.57 -5.81
CA VAL A 299 -3.40 24.13 -7.07
C VAL A 299 -4.13 25.46 -6.83
N ALA A 300 -3.83 26.48 -7.64
CA ALA A 300 -4.48 27.78 -7.54
C ALA A 300 -6.01 27.68 -7.71
N HIS A 301 -6.78 28.54 -7.03
CA HIS A 301 -8.25 28.48 -7.03
C HIS A 301 -8.88 28.46 -8.43
N ILE A 302 -8.27 29.13 -9.41
CA ILE A 302 -8.75 29.17 -10.79
C ILE A 302 -8.69 27.81 -11.51
N LEU A 303 -7.84 26.90 -11.04
CA LEU A 303 -7.60 25.58 -11.61
C LEU A 303 -8.33 24.45 -10.86
N ARG A 304 -9.17 24.75 -9.86
CA ARG A 304 -9.90 23.74 -9.03
C ARG A 304 -10.82 22.79 -9.82
N GLY A 305 -11.20 23.13 -11.05
CA GLY A 305 -12.01 22.26 -11.90
C GLY A 305 -11.20 21.21 -12.68
N LEU A 306 -9.87 21.19 -12.52
CA LEU A 306 -8.97 20.25 -13.17
C LEU A 306 -8.64 19.12 -12.20
N ASP A 307 -9.48 18.07 -12.20
CA ASP A 307 -9.28 16.89 -11.35
C ASP A 307 -8.01 16.09 -11.70
N LEU A 308 -7.29 16.44 -12.77
CA LEU A 308 -6.09 15.73 -13.23
C LEU A 308 -4.83 16.06 -12.42
N PHE A 309 -4.87 17.08 -11.56
CA PHE A 309 -3.69 17.58 -10.85
C PHE A 309 -3.93 17.72 -9.35
N SER A 310 -2.99 17.25 -8.55
CA SER A 310 -3.00 17.35 -7.08
C SER A 310 -2.29 18.62 -6.59
N GLY A 311 -1.40 19.18 -7.40
CA GLY A 311 -0.59 20.34 -7.02
C GLY A 311 0.29 20.84 -8.15
N ASN A 312 1.17 21.77 -7.81
CA ASN A 312 2.31 22.17 -8.62
C ASN A 312 3.56 22.17 -7.74
N THR A 313 4.72 22.11 -8.37
CA THR A 313 6.00 22.27 -7.69
C THR A 313 6.98 23.06 -8.56
N ILE A 314 8.09 23.45 -7.97
CA ILE A 314 9.19 24.14 -8.63
C ILE A 314 10.40 23.23 -8.53
N LEU A 315 10.93 22.79 -9.67
CA LEU A 315 12.15 21.98 -9.74
C LEU A 315 13.38 22.83 -9.41
N GLY A 316 14.53 22.18 -9.16
CA GLY A 316 15.80 22.87 -8.86
C GLY A 316 16.27 23.84 -9.95
N ASP A 317 15.83 23.66 -11.19
CA ASP A 317 16.10 24.56 -12.32
C ASP A 317 15.14 25.77 -12.41
N GLY A 318 14.21 25.89 -11.47
CA GLY A 318 13.20 26.96 -11.41
C GLY A 318 11.97 26.71 -12.27
N THR A 319 11.90 25.60 -13.00
CA THR A 319 10.74 25.24 -13.82
C THR A 319 9.56 24.86 -12.95
N VAL A 320 8.38 25.41 -13.25
CA VAL A 320 7.13 25.04 -12.60
C VAL A 320 6.54 23.84 -13.34
N ILE A 321 6.32 22.74 -12.64
CA ILE A 321 5.67 21.56 -13.20
C ILE A 321 4.40 21.22 -12.41
N MET A 322 3.45 20.58 -13.09
CA MET A 322 2.22 20.12 -12.47
C MET A 322 2.41 18.71 -11.89
N ILE A 323 1.82 18.48 -10.72
CA ILE A 323 1.79 17.17 -10.07
C ILE A 323 0.48 16.49 -10.46
N LEU A 324 0.56 15.34 -11.12
CA LEU A 324 -0.59 14.56 -11.55
C LEU A 324 -1.32 13.97 -10.34
N ASP A 325 -2.65 13.85 -10.46
CA ASP A 325 -3.48 13.12 -9.51
C ASP A 325 -3.90 11.77 -10.10
N PRO A 326 -3.28 10.66 -9.66
CA PRO A 326 -3.66 9.31 -10.06
C PRO A 326 -5.15 9.02 -9.89
N ASN A 327 -5.80 9.52 -8.83
CA ASN A 327 -7.23 9.28 -8.58
C ASN A 327 -8.10 9.96 -9.63
N GLY A 328 -7.79 11.22 -9.94
CA GLY A 328 -8.49 11.97 -10.97
C GLY A 328 -8.29 11.41 -12.37
N ILE A 329 -7.10 10.88 -12.67
CA ILE A 329 -6.83 10.15 -13.91
C ILE A 329 -7.66 8.85 -13.96
N ALA A 330 -7.65 8.05 -12.90
CA ALA A 330 -8.41 6.80 -12.80
C ALA A 330 -9.92 7.02 -12.97
N LYS A 331 -10.47 8.11 -12.42
CA LYS A 331 -11.89 8.46 -12.59
C LYS A 331 -12.25 8.70 -14.06
N ARG A 332 -11.37 9.38 -14.80
CA ARG A 332 -11.57 9.63 -16.23
C ARG A 332 -11.39 8.38 -17.09
N THR A 333 -10.57 7.41 -16.65
CA THR A 333 -10.43 6.13 -17.37
C THR A 333 -11.57 5.17 -17.06
N GLY A 334 -12.06 5.11 -15.80
CA GLY A 334 -13.17 4.24 -15.39
C GLY A 334 -14.55 4.67 -15.92
N GLU A 335 -14.78 5.97 -16.14
CA GLU A 335 -16.00 6.46 -16.81
C GLU A 335 -16.10 6.01 -18.29
N VAL A 336 -14.96 5.74 -18.95
CA VAL A 336 -14.93 5.20 -20.32
C VAL A 336 -15.35 3.73 -20.37
N GLU A 337 -15.12 2.96 -19.30
CA GLU A 337 -15.56 1.56 -19.18
C GLU A 337 -17.06 1.43 -18.84
N SER A 338 -17.58 2.27 -17.93
CA SER A 338 -19.00 2.21 -17.53
C SER A 338 -19.98 2.53 -18.66
N ALA A 339 -19.56 3.30 -19.66
CA ALA A 339 -20.41 3.64 -20.81
C ALA A 339 -20.54 2.51 -21.85
N LYS A 340 -19.76 1.42 -21.76
CA LYS A 340 -19.75 0.33 -22.76
C LYS A 340 -19.84 -1.09 -22.19
N ALA A 341 -19.74 -1.26 -20.87
CA ALA A 341 -19.77 -2.57 -20.22
C ALA A 341 -21.16 -3.27 -20.17
N GLN A 342 -22.22 -2.69 -20.75
CA GLN A 342 -23.56 -3.31 -20.73
C GLN A 342 -23.86 -4.33 -21.84
N GLU A 343 -22.96 -4.61 -22.80
CA GLU A 343 -23.30 -5.47 -23.95
C GLU A 343 -22.47 -6.75 -24.16
N SER A 344 -21.48 -7.09 -23.34
CA SER A 344 -20.58 -8.23 -23.66
C SER A 344 -20.23 -9.15 -22.49
N SER A 345 -21.15 -9.35 -21.54
CA SER A 345 -21.02 -10.37 -20.51
C SER A 345 -21.92 -11.57 -20.79
N LYS A 346 -21.46 -12.50 -21.64
CA LYS A 346 -21.90 -13.92 -21.66
C LYS A 346 -21.03 -14.72 -22.64
N GLY A 347 -19.92 -15.26 -22.14
CA GLY A 347 -19.14 -16.26 -22.86
C GLY A 347 -17.68 -16.24 -22.45
N GLU A 348 -17.17 -17.38 -22.01
CA GLU A 348 -15.75 -17.70 -21.81
C GLU A 348 -15.12 -17.26 -20.49
N MET A 349 -15.66 -17.84 -19.41
CA MET A 349 -14.85 -18.17 -18.23
C MET A 349 -14.81 -19.69 -18.14
N LEU A 350 -13.69 -20.30 -18.57
CA LEU A 350 -13.18 -21.61 -18.12
C LEU A 350 -11.86 -21.94 -18.84
N LEU A 351 -10.85 -22.28 -18.03
CA LEU A 351 -9.60 -23.02 -18.29
C LEU A 351 -8.29 -22.21 -18.25
N GLY A 352 -7.57 -22.36 -17.13
CA GLY A 352 -6.17 -21.94 -16.99
C GLY A 352 -5.69 -21.92 -15.54
N ARG A 353 -5.63 -23.08 -14.87
CA ARG A 353 -4.86 -23.23 -13.62
C ARG A 353 -3.36 -23.20 -13.96
N GLY A 354 -2.69 -22.09 -13.68
CA GLY A 354 -1.23 -21.99 -13.67
C GLY A 354 -0.75 -21.65 -12.26
N LYS A 355 0.33 -22.30 -11.80
CA LYS A 355 1.06 -21.90 -10.58
C LYS A 355 1.42 -20.41 -10.69
N GLU A 356 1.52 -19.68 -9.58
CA GLU A 356 1.92 -18.26 -9.60
C GLU A 356 3.46 -18.13 -9.75
N LYS A 357 3.94 -17.11 -10.48
CA LYS A 357 5.37 -16.85 -10.73
C LYS A 357 5.91 -15.85 -9.70
N THR A 358 7.15 -16.01 -9.27
CA THR A 358 7.84 -15.12 -8.33
C THR A 358 8.86 -14.24 -9.08
N SER A 359 8.85 -12.93 -8.83
CA SER A 359 9.86 -12.01 -9.37
C SER A 359 11.18 -12.14 -8.61
N LEU A 360 12.24 -12.48 -9.33
CA LEU A 360 13.58 -12.73 -8.83
C LEU A 360 14.54 -11.75 -9.46
N LEU A 361 15.40 -11.15 -8.64
CA LEU A 361 16.54 -10.38 -9.10
C LEU A 361 17.75 -11.29 -9.23
N LEU A 362 18.32 -11.34 -10.43
CA LEU A 362 19.50 -12.09 -10.79
C LEU A 362 20.75 -11.21 -10.70
N PHE A 363 21.82 -11.74 -10.11
CA PHE A 363 23.07 -11.03 -9.94
C PHE A 363 24.29 -11.97 -10.01
N ALA A 364 25.45 -11.42 -10.33
CA ALA A 364 26.73 -12.11 -10.31
C ALA A 364 27.47 -11.78 -9.01
N ALA A 365 28.12 -12.78 -8.39
CA ALA A 365 28.92 -12.57 -7.20
C ALA A 365 30.01 -13.65 -7.00
N GLY A 366 31.27 -13.21 -6.95
CA GLY A 366 32.45 -13.98 -6.56
C GLY A 366 32.94 -15.02 -7.57
N GLY A 367 32.49 -14.91 -8.83
CA GLY A 367 32.74 -15.88 -9.90
C GLY A 367 31.99 -17.20 -9.70
N GLY A 368 31.13 -17.58 -10.65
CA GLY A 368 30.34 -18.82 -10.59
C GLY A 368 28.99 -18.71 -11.31
N SER A 369 28.07 -19.61 -10.97
CA SER A 369 26.66 -19.56 -11.38
C SER A 369 26.01 -18.23 -11.00
N PRO A 370 25.06 -17.72 -11.80
CA PRO A 370 24.25 -16.57 -11.40
C PRO A 370 23.56 -16.85 -10.06
N LYS A 371 23.31 -15.79 -9.31
CA LYS A 371 22.61 -15.83 -8.03
C LYS A 371 21.27 -15.14 -8.16
N ALA A 372 20.30 -15.53 -7.33
CA ALA A 372 18.98 -14.93 -7.32
C ALA A 372 18.53 -14.57 -5.90
N VAL A 373 17.80 -13.47 -5.78
CA VAL A 373 17.06 -13.10 -4.56
C VAL A 373 15.66 -12.65 -4.95
N PRO A 374 14.60 -12.99 -4.19
CA PRO A 374 13.27 -12.42 -4.40
C PRO A 374 13.32 -10.89 -4.38
N LEU A 375 12.77 -10.26 -5.42
CA LEU A 375 12.80 -8.80 -5.55
C LEU A 375 12.08 -8.11 -4.38
N SER A 376 11.06 -8.75 -3.82
CA SER A 376 10.31 -8.27 -2.65
C SER A 376 11.14 -8.11 -1.38
N LEU A 377 12.31 -8.76 -1.29
CA LEU A 377 13.22 -8.63 -0.16
C LEU A 377 14.20 -7.46 -0.35
N VAL A 378 14.37 -6.98 -1.58
CA VAL A 378 15.29 -5.88 -1.90
C VAL A 378 14.55 -4.57 -1.68
N SER A 379 14.95 -3.83 -0.64
CA SER A 379 14.38 -2.50 -0.39
C SER A 379 14.83 -1.48 -1.43
N ARG A 380 16.06 -1.64 -1.93
CA ARG A 380 16.63 -0.79 -2.98
C ARG A 380 17.85 -1.43 -3.66
N LEU A 381 18.10 -1.04 -4.91
CA LEU A 381 19.36 -1.23 -5.62
C LEU A 381 20.12 0.09 -5.63
N GLU A 382 21.34 0.11 -5.10
CA GLU A 382 22.20 1.29 -5.07
C GLU A 382 23.52 0.97 -5.78
N ASN A 383 24.09 1.95 -6.49
CA ASN A 383 25.47 1.87 -6.98
C ASN A 383 26.33 2.72 -6.07
N VAL A 384 27.23 2.08 -5.33
CA VAL A 384 28.08 2.74 -4.35
C VAL A 384 29.46 2.98 -4.96
N ASP A 385 29.93 4.23 -4.92
CA ASP A 385 31.33 4.54 -5.21
C ASP A 385 32.21 3.97 -4.10
N VAL A 386 33.10 3.06 -4.47
CA VAL A 386 33.99 2.34 -3.56
C VAL A 386 34.89 3.30 -2.76
N SER A 387 35.18 4.50 -3.28
CA SER A 387 35.94 5.52 -2.56
C SER A 387 35.21 6.12 -1.35
N THR A 388 33.88 5.99 -1.30
CA THR A 388 33.04 6.44 -0.18
C THR A 388 32.89 5.38 0.92
N ILE A 389 33.41 4.17 0.70
CA ILE A 389 33.36 3.08 1.66
C ILE A 389 34.45 3.28 2.71
N GLU A 390 34.04 3.43 3.96
CA GLU A 390 34.93 3.55 5.10
C GLU A 390 35.14 2.18 5.78
N ARG A 391 36.24 2.04 6.53
CA ARG A 391 36.53 0.85 7.34
C ARG A 391 36.42 1.15 8.83
N SER A 392 35.58 0.39 9.52
CA SER A 392 35.46 0.41 10.98
C SER A 392 35.78 -0.99 11.53
N GLY A 393 37.02 -1.18 11.98
CA GLY A 393 37.55 -2.51 12.31
C GLY A 393 37.63 -3.40 11.06
N ASP A 394 37.10 -4.63 11.15
CA ASP A 394 37.01 -5.58 10.03
C ASP A 394 35.77 -5.35 9.13
N LYS A 395 34.96 -4.33 9.41
CA LYS A 395 33.70 -4.06 8.72
C LYS A 395 33.86 -2.93 7.71
N HIS A 396 33.24 -3.10 6.54
CA HIS A 396 33.06 -2.02 5.56
C HIS A 396 31.74 -1.32 5.87
N VAL A 397 31.74 0.01 5.88
CA VAL A 397 30.58 0.83 6.20
C VAL A 397 30.48 2.01 5.26
N ILE A 398 29.27 2.51 5.05
CA ILE A 398 29.02 3.75 4.32
C ILE A 398 28.00 4.60 5.08
N GLN A 399 28.14 5.91 5.00
CA GLN A 399 27.11 6.81 5.48
C GLN A 399 25.94 6.82 4.48
N TYR A 400 24.80 6.30 4.91
CA TYR A 400 23.59 6.20 4.10
C TYR A 400 22.43 6.86 4.85
N ARG A 401 21.88 7.93 4.25
CA ARG A 401 20.73 8.71 4.80
C ARG A 401 20.91 9.19 6.25
N GLY A 402 22.14 9.54 6.61
CA GLY A 402 22.47 10.05 7.95
C GLY A 402 22.78 8.96 8.97
N GLU A 403 22.66 7.69 8.61
CA GLU A 403 23.00 6.53 9.45
C GLU A 403 24.15 5.72 8.83
N LEU A 404 24.80 4.87 9.63
CA LEU A 404 25.88 4.01 9.16
C LEU A 404 25.29 2.67 8.67
N MET A 405 25.40 2.42 7.37
CA MET A 405 25.02 1.15 6.76
C MET A 405 26.25 0.24 6.63
N GLN A 406 26.15 -0.99 7.14
CA GLN A 406 27.22 -1.97 6.97
C GLN A 406 27.14 -2.61 5.59
N LEU A 407 28.29 -2.68 4.91
CA LEU A 407 28.47 -3.35 3.63
C LEU A 407 29.10 -4.73 3.83
N VAL A 408 28.45 -5.75 3.29
CA VAL A 408 28.90 -7.15 3.36
C VAL A 408 29.10 -7.67 1.93
N PRO A 409 30.30 -8.15 1.56
CA PRO A 409 30.49 -8.83 0.29
C PRO A 409 29.74 -10.17 0.29
N PHE A 410 29.10 -10.53 -0.83
CA PHE A 410 28.35 -11.78 -0.96
C PHE A 410 29.18 -13.05 -0.65
N ASN A 411 30.47 -13.05 -0.95
CA ASN A 411 31.38 -14.11 -0.53
C ASN A 411 32.83 -13.60 -0.54
N SER A 412 33.77 -14.45 -0.15
CA SER A 412 35.21 -14.14 -0.14
C SER A 412 35.79 -13.83 -1.54
N GLY A 413 35.06 -14.15 -2.61
CA GLY A 413 35.43 -13.86 -4.00
C GLY A 413 35.00 -12.47 -4.46
N VAL A 414 34.01 -11.84 -3.81
CA VAL A 414 33.62 -10.44 -4.10
C VAL A 414 34.61 -9.51 -3.42
N GLN A 415 35.46 -8.88 -4.22
CA GLN A 415 36.38 -7.85 -3.73
C GLN A 415 35.74 -6.46 -3.86
N ILE A 416 35.60 -5.79 -2.71
CA ILE A 416 35.41 -4.35 -2.65
C ILE A 416 36.78 -3.78 -3.05
N GLY A 417 36.92 -3.35 -4.31
CA GLY A 417 38.18 -2.88 -4.87
C GLY A 417 38.68 -1.59 -4.21
N GLU A 418 39.62 -0.88 -4.85
CA GLU A 418 40.11 0.42 -4.34
C GLU A 418 39.46 1.62 -5.04
N SER A 419 38.79 1.41 -6.18
CA SER A 419 38.15 2.47 -6.97
C SER A 419 37.07 1.91 -7.91
N GLY A 420 36.05 2.71 -8.22
CA GLY A 420 34.97 2.38 -9.14
C GLY A 420 33.61 2.28 -8.44
N GLU A 421 32.55 2.01 -9.20
CA GLU A 421 31.21 1.78 -8.65
C GLU A 421 30.96 0.28 -8.44
N LYS A 422 30.29 -0.06 -7.35
CA LYS A 422 29.84 -1.42 -7.05
C LYS A 422 28.33 -1.44 -6.78
N PRO A 423 27.58 -2.36 -7.40
CA PRO A 423 26.18 -2.54 -7.08
C PRO A 423 26.01 -3.15 -5.69
N VAL A 424 25.05 -2.60 -4.94
CA VAL A 424 24.70 -2.95 -3.58
C VAL A 424 23.21 -3.20 -3.49
N LEU A 425 22.85 -4.43 -3.07
CA LEU A 425 21.48 -4.79 -2.71
C LEU A 425 21.22 -4.29 -1.29
N VAL A 426 20.35 -3.31 -1.13
CA VAL A 426 20.00 -2.75 0.18
C VAL A 426 18.82 -3.49 0.77
N PHE A 427 19.01 -4.00 1.97
CA PHE A 427 17.98 -4.59 2.82
C PHE A 427 17.75 -3.64 3.99
N SER A 428 16.49 -3.36 4.31
CA SER A 428 16.13 -2.46 5.40
C SER A 428 15.00 -3.06 6.23
N ASP A 429 15.12 -3.01 7.55
CA ASP A 429 14.01 -3.24 8.47
C ASP A 429 14.25 -2.52 9.82
N LYS A 430 13.16 -2.03 10.43
CA LYS A 430 13.12 -1.34 11.75
C LYS A 430 14.28 -0.34 12.02
N GLY A 431 14.66 0.44 11.00
CA GLY A 431 15.71 1.47 11.12
C GLY A 431 17.15 0.95 11.01
N TYR A 432 17.35 -0.30 10.60
CA TYR A 432 18.65 -0.83 10.23
C TYR A 432 18.71 -1.10 8.74
N SER A 433 19.80 -0.70 8.10
CA SER A 433 20.07 -1.00 6.70
C SER A 433 21.36 -1.81 6.57
N MET A 434 21.33 -2.80 5.68
CA MET A 434 22.48 -3.62 5.30
C MET A 434 22.61 -3.62 3.78
N GLY A 435 23.83 -3.38 3.30
CA GLY A 435 24.14 -3.47 1.88
C GLY A 435 24.90 -4.75 1.57
N LEU A 436 24.34 -5.60 0.71
CA LEU A 436 25.03 -6.77 0.18
C LEU A 436 25.72 -6.38 -1.12
N VAL A 437 27.04 -6.34 -1.11
CA VAL A 437 27.87 -5.98 -2.26
C VAL A 437 27.98 -7.18 -3.19
N VAL A 438 27.64 -6.96 -4.47
CA VAL A 438 27.71 -7.97 -5.53
C VAL A 438 28.61 -7.48 -6.67
N ASP A 439 28.93 -8.35 -7.63
CA ASP A 439 29.77 -7.95 -8.75
C ASP A 439 28.98 -7.16 -9.79
N ASP A 440 27.83 -7.69 -10.22
CA ASP A 440 26.96 -7.08 -11.23
C ASP A 440 25.50 -7.50 -11.02
N ILE A 441 24.55 -6.63 -11.37
CA ILE A 441 23.13 -6.99 -11.51
C ILE A 441 22.93 -7.50 -12.94
N ILE A 442 22.36 -8.70 -13.07
CA ILE A 442 22.17 -9.36 -14.37
C ILE A 442 20.82 -8.98 -14.95
N ASP A 443 19.72 -9.28 -14.25
CA ASP A 443 18.35 -9.08 -14.75
C ASP A 443 17.30 -9.25 -13.62
N ILE A 444 16.03 -8.94 -13.89
CA ILE A 444 14.89 -9.29 -13.05
C ILE A 444 13.95 -10.19 -13.86
N THR A 445 13.69 -11.40 -13.37
CA THR A 445 12.94 -12.44 -14.10
C THR A 445 11.81 -13.02 -13.26
N GLU A 446 10.73 -13.45 -13.91
CA GLU A 446 9.60 -14.10 -13.26
C GLU A 446 9.58 -15.59 -13.54
N GLU A 447 9.85 -16.38 -12.50
CA GLU A 447 10.00 -17.84 -12.60
C GLU A 447 9.15 -18.55 -11.55
N HIS A 448 8.80 -19.81 -11.81
CA HIS A 448 8.29 -20.67 -10.75
C HIS A 448 9.45 -21.17 -9.91
N LEU A 449 9.43 -20.86 -8.61
CA LEU A 449 10.50 -21.22 -7.70
C LEU A 449 10.39 -22.71 -7.29
N ASP A 450 10.82 -23.64 -8.14
CA ASP A 450 11.05 -25.04 -7.74
C ASP A 450 12.51 -25.18 -7.22
N VAL A 451 12.75 -24.72 -5.99
CA VAL A 451 14.09 -24.75 -5.38
C VAL A 451 14.47 -26.18 -5.02
N LYS A 452 15.55 -26.68 -5.62
CA LYS A 452 16.19 -27.91 -5.16
C LYS A 452 17.13 -27.54 -4.03
N LEU A 453 16.72 -27.88 -2.81
CA LEU A 453 17.54 -27.74 -1.62
C LEU A 453 18.69 -28.74 -1.72
N ASP A 454 19.86 -28.28 -2.16
CA ASP A 454 21.08 -29.05 -2.11
C ASP A 454 21.86 -28.66 -0.86
N GLY A 455 22.21 -29.65 -0.05
CA GLY A 455 22.84 -29.41 1.25
C GLY A 455 24.24 -28.82 1.09
N GLY A 456 24.41 -27.59 1.58
CA GLY A 456 25.69 -27.11 2.12
C GLY A 456 26.51 -26.21 1.19
N SER A 457 26.22 -24.91 1.20
CA SER A 457 27.20 -23.85 0.91
C SER A 457 26.82 -22.61 1.73
N SER A 458 27.79 -22.04 2.43
CA SER A 458 27.59 -20.86 3.29
C SER A 458 27.01 -19.68 2.49
N GLY A 459 25.84 -19.15 2.87
CA GLY A 459 25.18 -18.03 2.17
C GLY A 459 24.30 -18.39 0.97
N ILE A 460 24.04 -19.68 0.71
CA ILE A 460 23.18 -20.16 -0.38
C ILE A 460 22.09 -21.07 0.20
N LEU A 461 20.83 -20.77 -0.14
CA LEU A 461 19.63 -21.48 0.32
C LEU A 461 19.34 -22.74 -0.51
N GLY A 462 19.71 -22.73 -1.78
CA GLY A 462 19.56 -23.85 -2.71
C GLY A 462 19.83 -23.41 -4.15
N SER A 463 19.53 -24.27 -5.13
CA SER A 463 19.67 -23.91 -6.54
C SER A 463 18.35 -24.15 -7.29
N ALA A 464 18.03 -23.25 -8.21
CA ALA A 464 16.90 -23.33 -9.12
C ALA A 464 17.39 -23.24 -10.57
N ILE A 465 16.58 -23.72 -11.50
CA ILE A 465 16.82 -23.50 -12.94
C ILE A 465 16.02 -22.25 -13.32
N ILE A 466 16.72 -21.19 -13.70
CA ILE A 466 16.14 -19.90 -14.09
C ILE A 466 16.75 -19.56 -15.44
N ASN A 467 15.93 -19.25 -16.45
CA ASN A 467 16.38 -19.03 -17.84
C ASN A 467 17.29 -20.17 -18.38
N ASP A 468 16.91 -21.43 -18.15
CA ASP A 468 17.67 -22.64 -18.54
C ASP A 468 19.10 -22.71 -17.96
N LYS A 469 19.41 -21.92 -16.92
CA LYS A 469 20.70 -21.90 -16.23
C LYS A 469 20.53 -22.26 -14.76
N ALA A 470 21.47 -23.06 -14.25
CA ALA A 470 21.57 -23.31 -12.82
C ALA A 470 21.92 -22.00 -12.09
N THR A 471 21.03 -21.58 -11.21
CA THR A 471 21.09 -20.30 -10.50
C THR A 471 20.95 -20.57 -9.00
N ASP A 472 21.87 -20.06 -8.19
CA ASP A 472 21.79 -20.29 -6.74
C ASP A 472 20.95 -19.22 -6.06
N ILE A 473 20.05 -19.64 -5.18
CA ILE A 473 19.21 -18.74 -4.39
C ILE A 473 20.00 -18.28 -3.17
N ALA A 474 20.15 -16.97 -3.01
CA ALA A 474 20.89 -16.37 -1.90
C ALA A 474 20.14 -16.54 -0.56
N ASP A 475 20.86 -16.95 0.48
CA ASP A 475 20.35 -16.95 1.86
C ASP A 475 20.65 -15.60 2.51
N ILE A 476 19.68 -14.68 2.47
CA ILE A 476 19.82 -13.34 3.07
C ILE A 476 19.93 -13.41 4.59
N GLY A 477 19.31 -14.41 5.23
CA GLY A 477 19.38 -14.61 6.68
C GLY A 477 20.80 -14.85 7.17
N TYR A 478 21.58 -15.64 6.41
CA TYR A 478 23.00 -15.85 6.66
C TYR A 478 23.81 -14.53 6.66
N PHE A 479 23.60 -13.66 5.68
CA PHE A 479 24.31 -12.39 5.58
C PHE A 479 23.95 -11.41 6.70
N LEU A 480 22.67 -11.40 7.09
CA LEU A 480 22.18 -10.57 8.19
C LEU A 480 22.81 -10.99 9.53
N GLN A 481 22.87 -12.29 9.83
CA GLN A 481 23.49 -12.79 11.07
C GLN A 481 24.99 -12.44 11.20
N ASN A 482 25.71 -12.45 10.08
CA ASN A 482 27.15 -12.12 10.05
C ASN A 482 27.47 -10.63 10.26
N THR A 483 26.49 -9.72 10.14
CA THR A 483 26.73 -8.30 10.45
C THR A 483 26.87 -8.04 11.95
N GLY A 484 26.50 -8.99 12.80
CA GLY A 484 26.50 -8.81 14.25
C GLY A 484 25.53 -7.73 14.73
N ALA A 485 24.64 -7.25 13.86
CA ALA A 485 23.47 -6.48 14.28
C ALA A 485 22.66 -7.35 15.24
N GLN A 486 22.10 -6.72 16.27
CA GLN A 486 21.25 -7.34 17.29
C GLN A 486 19.89 -7.80 16.74
N TRP A 487 19.84 -8.17 15.46
CA TRP A 487 18.66 -8.56 14.70
C TRP A 487 17.92 -9.75 15.31
N PHE A 488 18.69 -10.73 15.82
CA PHE A 488 18.18 -12.00 16.33
C PHE A 488 18.58 -12.29 17.79
N LYS A 489 19.23 -11.34 18.49
CA LYS A 489 19.83 -11.61 19.81
C LYS A 489 18.83 -11.68 20.97
N ASP A 490 17.58 -11.28 20.75
CA ASP A 490 16.49 -11.54 21.70
C ASP A 490 15.74 -12.86 21.40
N HIS A 491 16.16 -13.61 20.36
CA HIS A 491 15.47 -14.83 19.88
C HIS A 491 16.29 -16.12 20.08
N SER A 492 17.36 -16.09 20.87
CA SER A 492 18.14 -17.28 21.20
C SER A 492 18.40 -17.39 22.71
N ASP A 493 17.34 -17.45 23.50
CA ASP A 493 17.37 -18.22 24.76
C ASP A 493 16.73 -19.58 24.47
N ASP A 494 17.49 -20.45 23.80
CA ASP A 494 17.22 -21.89 23.82
C ASP A 494 18.12 -22.49 24.90
N PRO A 495 17.60 -22.85 26.10
CA PRO A 495 18.42 -23.38 27.18
C PRO A 495 18.96 -24.79 26.94
N TYR A 496 18.74 -25.40 25.76
CA TYR A 496 18.98 -26.83 25.56
C TYR A 496 20.09 -27.23 24.59
N ASP A 497 20.78 -26.31 23.91
CA ASP A 497 21.79 -26.70 22.91
C ASP A 497 23.25 -26.74 23.42
N SER A 498 23.43 -26.77 24.74
CA SER A 498 24.75 -26.95 25.37
C SER A 498 24.86 -28.23 26.19
N ALA A 499 24.29 -29.35 25.72
CA ALA A 499 24.70 -30.69 26.17
C ALA A 499 23.99 -31.79 25.36
N ASN A 500 24.55 -32.17 24.21
CA ASN A 500 24.82 -33.57 23.84
C ASN A 500 25.02 -33.71 22.33
N GLY A 501 26.22 -34.16 21.96
CA GLY A 501 26.50 -34.61 20.61
C GLY A 501 25.67 -35.84 20.21
N ASN A 502 25.46 -35.95 18.90
CA ASN A 502 24.79 -37.02 18.15
C ASN A 502 23.27 -37.10 18.31
N VAL A 503 22.52 -36.80 17.23
CA VAL A 503 21.67 -37.79 16.51
C VAL A 503 21.45 -37.31 15.06
N GLN A 504 21.83 -38.14 14.09
CA GLN A 504 21.34 -38.09 12.71
C GLN A 504 19.86 -38.51 12.67
N GLY A 505 18.98 -37.58 12.32
CA GLY A 505 17.59 -37.86 11.96
C GLY A 505 17.05 -36.72 11.12
N ARG A 506 16.62 -37.00 9.89
CA ARG A 506 15.84 -36.04 9.08
C ARG A 506 14.57 -35.71 9.88
N ARG A 507 14.50 -34.53 10.51
CA ARG A 507 13.24 -34.00 11.02
C ARG A 507 12.36 -33.70 9.80
N GLU A 508 11.18 -34.32 9.71
CA GLU A 508 10.18 -33.99 8.71
C GLU A 508 9.75 -32.54 8.90
N LYS A 509 9.64 -31.79 7.79
CA LYS A 509 9.23 -30.39 7.82
C LYS A 509 7.80 -30.30 8.34
N LYS A 510 7.58 -29.38 9.29
CA LYS A 510 6.25 -29.10 9.84
C LYS A 510 5.36 -28.46 8.79
N ARG A 511 4.15 -28.99 8.61
CA ARG A 511 3.19 -28.57 7.59
C ARG A 511 2.30 -27.45 8.10
N ILE A 512 2.27 -26.32 7.39
CA ILE A 512 1.46 -25.15 7.70
C ILE A 512 0.36 -24.97 6.66
N LEU A 513 -0.86 -24.75 7.11
CA LEU A 513 -1.95 -24.27 6.26
C LEU A 513 -2.11 -22.76 6.45
N LEU A 514 -1.92 -21.98 5.38
CA LEU A 514 -2.14 -20.53 5.38
C LEU A 514 -3.44 -20.21 4.64
N ILE A 515 -4.37 -19.51 5.28
CA ILE A 515 -5.66 -19.12 4.69
C ILE A 515 -5.75 -17.60 4.76
N ASP A 516 -5.77 -16.96 3.61
CA ASP A 516 -5.87 -15.51 3.50
C ASP A 516 -6.47 -15.19 2.12
N ASP A 517 -7.51 -14.37 2.07
CA ASP A 517 -8.21 -14.04 0.82
C ASP A 517 -7.36 -13.12 -0.07
N SER A 518 -6.43 -12.38 0.53
CA SER A 518 -5.49 -11.50 -0.16
C SER A 518 -4.37 -12.31 -0.83
N PRO A 519 -4.29 -12.27 -2.18
CA PRO A 519 -3.18 -12.86 -2.90
C PRO A 519 -1.83 -12.26 -2.50
N PHE A 520 -1.82 -11.00 -2.09
CA PHE A 520 -0.62 -10.28 -1.64
C PHE A 520 -0.04 -10.88 -0.35
N PHE A 521 -0.87 -11.12 0.67
CA PHE A 521 -0.38 -11.69 1.94
C PHE A 521 0.06 -13.14 1.78
N ARG A 522 -0.67 -13.94 0.99
CA ARG A 522 -0.26 -15.32 0.66
C ARG A 522 1.10 -15.36 -0.04
N ASN A 523 1.32 -14.47 -1.00
CA ASN A 523 2.58 -14.38 -1.74
C ASN A 523 3.73 -13.76 -0.95
N MET A 524 3.43 -13.05 0.14
CA MET A 524 4.44 -12.55 1.08
C MET A 524 4.80 -13.60 2.14
N LEU A 525 3.81 -14.25 2.75
CA LEU A 525 4.00 -15.14 3.90
C LEU A 525 4.43 -16.55 3.49
N SER A 526 3.95 -17.08 2.36
CA SER A 526 4.30 -18.45 1.94
C SER A 526 5.80 -18.60 1.68
N PRO A 527 6.49 -17.68 0.98
CA PRO A 527 7.94 -17.75 0.84
C PRO A 527 8.68 -17.58 2.17
N LEU A 528 8.23 -16.66 3.03
CA LEU A 528 8.84 -16.41 4.35
C LEU A 528 8.80 -17.66 5.23
N LEU A 529 7.62 -18.30 5.33
CA LEU A 529 7.43 -19.51 6.12
C LEU A 529 8.17 -20.72 5.50
N SER A 530 8.23 -20.80 4.17
CA SER A 530 9.00 -21.84 3.48
C SER A 530 10.51 -21.70 3.74
N VAL A 531 11.02 -20.46 3.77
CA VAL A 531 12.40 -20.13 4.13
C VAL A 531 12.68 -20.44 5.60
N ALA A 532 11.71 -20.22 6.49
CA ALA A 532 11.80 -20.60 7.91
C ALA A 532 11.74 -22.12 8.17
N GLY A 533 11.64 -22.95 7.12
CA GLY A 533 11.75 -24.41 7.21
C GLY A 533 10.42 -25.16 7.24
N TYR A 534 9.29 -24.47 7.05
CA TYR A 534 7.95 -25.06 7.02
C TYR A 534 7.55 -25.57 5.62
N ASP A 535 6.66 -26.56 5.57
CA ASP A 535 5.97 -26.99 4.34
C ASP A 535 4.61 -26.28 4.25
N VAL A 536 4.49 -25.27 3.38
CA VAL A 536 3.36 -24.33 3.40
C VAL A 536 2.36 -24.63 2.29
N THR A 537 1.09 -24.79 2.68
CA THR A 537 -0.05 -24.87 1.75
C THR A 537 -0.91 -23.63 1.91
N SER A 538 -1.07 -22.82 0.86
CA SER A 538 -1.83 -21.56 0.91
C SER A 538 -3.19 -21.66 0.21
N LEU A 539 -4.25 -21.15 0.81
CA LEU A 539 -5.62 -21.16 0.27
C LEU A 539 -6.25 -19.76 0.32
N GLU A 540 -7.09 -19.47 -0.66
CA GLU A 540 -7.81 -18.18 -0.79
C GLU A 540 -9.11 -18.09 -0.02
N SER A 541 -9.60 -19.21 0.53
CA SER A 541 -10.93 -19.28 1.14
C SER A 541 -11.01 -20.37 2.19
N PRO A 542 -11.68 -20.10 3.33
CA PRO A 542 -12.03 -21.11 4.33
C PRO A 542 -12.79 -22.31 3.76
N HIS A 543 -13.62 -22.09 2.74
CA HIS A 543 -14.38 -23.18 2.10
C HIS A 543 -13.46 -24.19 1.40
N ALA A 544 -12.34 -23.74 0.85
CA ALA A 544 -11.33 -24.63 0.28
C ALA A 544 -10.62 -25.43 1.39
N ALA A 545 -10.36 -24.79 2.53
CA ALA A 545 -9.74 -25.43 3.69
C ALA A 545 -10.64 -26.53 4.28
N LEU A 546 -11.93 -26.25 4.48
CA LEU A 546 -12.89 -27.25 4.97
C LEU A 546 -13.00 -28.48 4.04
N LYS A 547 -12.97 -28.27 2.72
CA LYS A 547 -12.94 -29.39 1.75
C LYS A 547 -11.67 -30.23 1.86
N MET A 548 -10.52 -29.65 2.21
CA MET A 548 -9.28 -30.40 2.46
C MET A 548 -9.35 -31.17 3.78
N CYS A 549 -9.97 -30.57 4.81
CA CYS A 549 -10.23 -31.26 6.06
C CYS A 549 -11.15 -32.49 5.86
N GLU A 550 -12.22 -32.36 5.06
CA GLU A 550 -13.12 -33.48 4.72
C GLU A 550 -12.42 -34.60 3.96
N ARG A 551 -11.38 -34.28 3.19
CA ARG A 551 -10.52 -35.25 2.48
C ARG A 551 -9.50 -35.92 3.39
N GLY A 552 -9.40 -35.52 4.65
CA GLY A 552 -8.50 -36.12 5.64
C GLY A 552 -7.06 -35.64 5.57
N GLU A 553 -6.79 -34.48 4.97
CA GLU A 553 -5.45 -33.88 5.01
C GLU A 553 -5.13 -33.36 6.43
N ALA A 554 -3.86 -33.43 6.84
CA ALA A 554 -3.43 -33.03 8.19
C ALA A 554 -2.33 -31.95 8.13
N PHE A 555 -2.40 -31.00 9.06
CA PHE A 555 -1.45 -29.90 9.21
C PHE A 555 -1.01 -29.78 10.67
N ASP A 556 0.23 -29.33 10.91
CA ASP A 556 0.78 -29.12 12.25
C ASP A 556 0.32 -27.79 12.85
N VAL A 557 0.03 -26.78 12.03
CA VAL A 557 -0.54 -25.48 12.46
C VAL A 557 -1.30 -24.83 11.31
N ILE A 558 -2.37 -24.12 11.64
CA ILE A 558 -3.18 -23.35 10.69
C ILE A 558 -3.01 -21.87 11.00
N ILE A 559 -2.69 -21.07 9.98
CA ILE A 559 -2.65 -19.62 10.03
C ILE A 559 -3.85 -19.13 9.23
N SER A 560 -4.72 -18.34 9.84
CA SER A 560 -5.91 -17.81 9.17
C SER A 560 -5.97 -16.32 9.35
N ASP A 561 -6.21 -15.61 8.25
CA ASP A 561 -6.80 -14.29 8.31
C ASP A 561 -8.14 -14.33 9.05
N ILE A 562 -8.49 -13.23 9.71
CA ILE A 562 -9.80 -13.00 10.31
C ILE A 562 -10.75 -12.37 9.31
N GLU A 563 -10.29 -11.38 8.54
CA GLU A 563 -11.16 -10.59 7.67
C GLU A 563 -11.19 -11.22 6.26
N MET A 564 -12.05 -12.21 6.06
CA MET A 564 -12.21 -12.89 4.77
C MET A 564 -13.66 -12.82 4.27
N PRO A 565 -13.90 -12.76 2.95
CA PRO A 565 -15.23 -12.74 2.36
C PRO A 565 -15.94 -14.09 2.51
N ASP A 566 -17.28 -14.02 2.55
CA ASP A 566 -18.24 -15.13 2.72
C ASP A 566 -18.20 -15.85 4.08
N MET A 567 -17.01 -16.20 4.58
CA MET A 567 -16.80 -16.83 5.88
C MET A 567 -15.57 -16.20 6.52
N ASP A 568 -15.75 -15.58 7.68
CA ASP A 568 -14.66 -14.93 8.39
C ASP A 568 -13.80 -15.96 9.17
N GLY A 569 -12.63 -15.52 9.67
CA GLY A 569 -11.72 -16.42 10.38
C GLY A 569 -12.28 -16.94 11.71
N PHE A 570 -13.22 -16.23 12.35
CA PHE A 570 -13.85 -16.67 13.59
C PHE A 570 -14.87 -17.78 13.32
N GLU A 571 -15.70 -17.63 12.30
CA GLU A 571 -16.64 -18.64 11.81
C GLU A 571 -15.90 -19.89 11.34
N PHE A 572 -14.79 -19.71 10.62
CA PHE A 572 -13.92 -20.82 10.22
C PHE A 572 -13.34 -21.56 11.42
N ALA A 573 -12.80 -20.86 12.42
CA ALA A 573 -12.27 -21.47 13.63
C ALA A 573 -13.35 -22.26 14.39
N GLN A 574 -14.55 -21.70 14.52
CA GLN A 574 -15.67 -22.38 15.16
C GLN A 574 -16.10 -23.65 14.40
N HIS A 575 -16.08 -23.62 13.06
CA HIS A 575 -16.33 -24.79 12.23
C HIS A 575 -15.27 -25.88 12.43
N VAL A 576 -13.99 -25.49 12.45
CA VAL A 576 -12.86 -26.39 12.70
C VAL A 576 -12.97 -27.05 14.08
N ARG A 577 -13.31 -26.30 15.12
CA ARG A 577 -13.44 -26.84 16.49
C ARG A 577 -14.67 -27.72 16.70
N ASN A 578 -15.78 -27.47 15.98
CA ASN A 578 -17.00 -28.23 16.19
C ASN A 578 -17.11 -29.49 15.32
N ASN A 579 -16.56 -29.50 14.10
CA ASN A 579 -16.85 -30.55 13.11
C ASN A 579 -15.68 -30.79 12.14
N SER A 580 -14.49 -31.14 12.64
CA SER A 580 -13.34 -31.36 11.76
C SER A 580 -12.31 -32.32 12.33
N ASN A 581 -11.47 -32.88 11.47
CA ASN A 581 -10.29 -33.66 11.88
C ASN A 581 -9.13 -32.77 12.36
N TRP A 582 -9.32 -31.44 12.36
CA TRP A 582 -8.37 -30.42 12.83
C TRP A 582 -8.76 -29.83 14.18
N GLN A 583 -9.67 -30.49 14.92
CA GLN A 583 -10.16 -30.05 16.23
C GLN A 583 -9.03 -29.68 17.20
N GLU A 584 -7.95 -30.45 17.21
CA GLU A 584 -6.79 -30.25 18.09
C GLU A 584 -5.62 -29.52 17.38
N THR A 585 -5.76 -29.19 16.09
CA THR A 585 -4.72 -28.47 15.34
C THR A 585 -4.68 -27.01 15.81
N PRO A 586 -3.51 -26.47 16.18
CA PRO A 586 -3.40 -25.12 16.70
C PRO A 586 -3.67 -24.11 15.58
N MET A 587 -4.37 -23.04 15.91
CA MET A 587 -4.79 -22.01 14.96
C MET A 587 -4.21 -20.67 15.38
N VAL A 588 -3.58 -19.96 14.45
CA VAL A 588 -3.00 -18.64 14.68
C VAL A 588 -3.74 -17.63 13.81
N ALA A 589 -4.27 -16.57 14.43
CA ALA A 589 -5.00 -15.53 13.74
C ALA A 589 -4.07 -14.44 13.21
N LEU A 590 -4.32 -13.99 11.97
CA LEU A 590 -3.74 -12.78 11.39
C LEU A 590 -4.81 -11.70 11.31
N SER A 591 -4.50 -10.49 11.77
CA SER A 591 -5.45 -9.36 11.73
C SER A 591 -4.83 -8.04 11.30
N SER A 592 -5.54 -7.29 10.46
CA SER A 592 -5.19 -5.93 10.03
C SER A 592 -5.22 -4.92 11.19
N HIS A 593 -6.10 -5.14 12.18
CA HIS A 593 -6.27 -4.33 13.38
C HIS A 593 -6.71 -5.21 14.56
N ALA A 594 -5.87 -5.31 15.59
CA ALA A 594 -6.18 -6.11 16.78
C ALA A 594 -6.70 -5.21 17.91
N THR A 595 -7.99 -5.26 18.24
CA THR A 595 -8.46 -4.74 19.53
C THR A 595 -8.38 -5.82 20.61
N GLN A 596 -8.33 -5.41 21.88
CA GLN A 596 -8.30 -6.37 23.00
C GLN A 596 -9.57 -7.25 23.07
N GLN A 597 -10.68 -6.77 22.48
CA GLN A 597 -11.92 -7.53 22.33
C GLN A 597 -11.81 -8.60 21.23
N ASP A 598 -11.19 -8.29 20.09
CA ASP A 598 -11.00 -9.24 18.99
C ASP A 598 -10.07 -10.40 19.37
N ILE A 599 -9.03 -10.10 20.16
CA ILE A 599 -8.13 -11.12 20.72
C ILE A 599 -8.91 -12.03 21.68
N SER A 600 -9.73 -11.47 22.58
CA SER A 600 -10.51 -12.25 23.53
C SER A 600 -11.54 -13.13 22.83
N ARG A 601 -12.28 -12.57 21.85
CA ARG A 601 -13.24 -13.29 21.00
C ARG A 601 -12.55 -14.40 20.20
N GLY A 602 -11.37 -14.13 19.62
CA GLY A 602 -10.57 -15.11 18.88
C GLY A 602 -10.15 -16.32 19.72
N MET A 603 -9.72 -16.08 20.96
CA MET A 603 -9.36 -17.17 21.88
C MET A 603 -10.58 -18.01 22.30
N GLU A 604 -11.74 -17.39 22.49
CA GLU A 604 -12.99 -18.10 22.83
C GLU A 604 -13.49 -19.01 21.69
N VAL A 605 -13.33 -18.59 20.42
CA VAL A 605 -13.78 -19.38 19.26
C VAL A 605 -12.76 -20.42 18.78
N GLY A 606 -11.56 -20.45 19.35
CA GLY A 606 -10.60 -21.54 19.19
C GLY A 606 -9.27 -21.19 18.54
N PHE A 607 -8.93 -19.91 18.36
CA PHE A 607 -7.55 -19.52 18.05
C PHE A 607 -6.64 -19.71 19.27
N SER A 608 -5.42 -20.16 19.04
CA SER A 608 -4.39 -20.40 20.04
C SER A 608 -3.57 -19.14 20.32
N LYS A 609 -3.27 -18.35 19.28
CA LYS A 609 -2.50 -17.10 19.35
C LYS A 609 -2.99 -16.11 18.29
N TYR A 610 -2.68 -14.84 18.47
CA TYR A 610 -3.16 -13.74 17.64
C TYR A 610 -2.01 -12.81 17.26
N ILE A 611 -1.88 -12.47 15.98
CA ILE A 611 -0.78 -11.65 15.47
C ILE A 611 -1.32 -10.56 14.54
N ALA A 612 -0.73 -9.37 14.61
CA ALA A 612 -1.00 -8.31 13.66
C ALA A 612 -0.41 -8.66 12.28
N LYS A 613 -1.20 -8.48 11.22
CA LYS A 613 -0.73 -8.55 9.83
C LYS A 613 0.46 -7.60 9.69
N PHE A 614 1.49 -8.04 8.96
CA PHE A 614 2.78 -7.38 8.76
C PHE A 614 3.82 -7.49 9.89
N ASP A 615 3.48 -8.05 11.06
CA ASP A 615 4.46 -8.30 12.12
C ASP A 615 5.16 -9.67 11.96
N LYS A 616 6.17 -9.69 11.09
CA LYS A 616 6.85 -10.91 10.61
C LYS A 616 7.63 -11.64 11.69
N ASP A 617 8.25 -10.89 12.61
CA ASP A 617 9.07 -11.45 13.70
C ASP A 617 8.16 -12.16 14.70
N THR A 618 7.12 -11.44 15.15
CA THR A 618 6.10 -11.99 16.06
C THR A 618 5.44 -13.23 15.46
N LEU A 619 5.24 -13.30 14.13
CA LEU A 619 4.68 -14.48 13.48
C LEU A 619 5.56 -15.73 13.58
N LEU A 620 6.85 -15.62 13.27
CA LEU A 620 7.75 -16.77 13.34
C LEU A 620 7.95 -17.26 14.78
N ASP A 621 8.08 -16.33 15.73
CA ASP A 621 8.21 -16.67 17.15
C ASP A 621 6.95 -17.36 17.67
N THR A 622 5.79 -16.79 17.36
CA THR A 622 4.48 -17.34 17.75
C THR A 622 4.32 -18.75 17.19
N LEU A 623 4.70 -18.99 15.93
CA LEU A 623 4.63 -20.32 15.32
C LEU A 623 5.59 -21.32 15.97
N SER A 624 6.83 -20.91 16.23
CA SER A 624 7.80 -21.79 16.90
C SER A 624 7.33 -22.20 18.30
N GLN A 625 6.83 -21.24 19.09
CA GLN A 625 6.30 -21.47 20.43
C GLN A 625 5.05 -22.35 20.40
N THR A 626 4.13 -22.06 19.48
CA THR A 626 2.88 -22.84 19.35
C THR A 626 3.15 -24.30 19.02
N LEU A 627 4.12 -24.55 18.13
CA LEU A 627 4.53 -25.91 17.75
C LEU A 627 5.31 -26.61 18.87
N ALA A 628 6.12 -25.89 19.65
CA ALA A 628 6.83 -26.43 20.81
C ALA A 628 5.88 -26.79 21.96
N GLU A 629 4.88 -25.95 22.24
CA GLU A 629 3.84 -26.18 23.25
C GLU A 629 2.99 -27.43 22.92
N GLN A 630 2.65 -27.63 21.65
CA GLN A 630 1.95 -28.84 21.20
C GLN A 630 2.80 -30.12 21.35
N GLN A 631 4.10 -30.04 21.11
CA GLN A 631 4.98 -31.19 21.25
C GLN A 631 5.16 -31.60 22.71
N GLN A 632 5.20 -30.63 23.64
CA GLN A 632 5.22 -30.87 25.09
C GLN A 632 3.87 -31.38 25.64
N ALA A 633 2.75 -31.04 25.00
CA ALA A 633 1.43 -31.54 25.39
C ALA A 633 1.13 -32.97 24.86
N ALA A 634 1.88 -33.43 23.85
CA ALA A 634 1.74 -34.76 23.25
C ALA A 634 2.69 -35.82 23.84
N GLU A 635 3.73 -35.40 24.57
CA GLU A 635 4.63 -36.22 25.39
C GLU A 635 4.08 -36.41 26.81
#